data_AF-F3GME9-F1
#
_entry.id   AF-F3GME9-F1
#
_cell.length_a   1.000
_cell.length_b   1.000
_cell.length_c   1.000
_cell.angle_alpha   90.00
_cell.angle_beta   90.00
_cell.angle_gamma   90.00
#
_symmetry.space_group_name_H-M   'P 1'
#
loop_
_entity.id
_entity.type
_entity.pdbx_description
1 polymer ?
#
loop_
_entity_poly.entity_id
_entity_poly.type
_entity_poly.pdbx_seq_one_letter_code
_entity_poly.pdbx_strand_id
1 'polypeptide(L)' 'KIISFGAGWSPTDDLTIDVAYSYLREDETKIRDSSPSKGSYSADYRNTAHGLGTSVTYRF' A
#
# COMPACT_ATOMS: atom_id res chain seq x y z
N LYS A 1 8.80 2.29 3.18
CA LYS A 1 8.20 1.61 4.37
C LYS A 1 6.70 1.25 4.18
N ILE A 2 6.27 0.07 4.64
CA ILE A 2 4.86 -0.40 4.57
C ILE A 2 4.34 -0.63 6.00
N ILE A 3 3.11 -0.21 6.29
CA ILE A 3 2.41 -0.46 7.56
C ILE A 3 1.00 -0.93 7.23
N SER A 4 0.57 -2.03 7.83
CA SER A 4 -0.76 -2.61 7.62
C SER A 4 -1.40 -2.98 8.95
N PHE A 5 -2.72 -2.81 9.02
CA PHE A 5 -3.56 -3.12 10.16
C PHE A 5 -4.79 -3.86 9.66
N GLY A 6 -5.27 -4.85 10.42
CA GLY A 6 -6.48 -5.57 10.09
C GLY A 6 -7.17 -6.10 11.33
N ALA A 7 -8.49 -6.26 11.22
CA ALA A 7 -9.33 -6.85 12.24
C ALA A 7 -10.39 -7.73 11.57
N GLY A 8 -10.60 -8.92 12.13
CA GLY A 8 -11.66 -9.84 11.75
C GLY A 8 -12.66 -10.01 12.89
N TRP A 9 -13.94 -10.10 12.57
CA TRP A 9 -15.02 -10.34 13.51
C TRP A 9 -15.97 -11.40 12.98
N SER A 10 -16.21 -12.42 13.79
CA SER A 10 -17.18 -13.48 13.51
C SER A 10 -18.35 -13.37 14.49
N PRO A 11 -19.46 -12.68 14.12
CA PRO A 11 -20.66 -12.59 14.95
C PRO A 11 -21.33 -13.95 15.17
N THR A 12 -21.16 -14.87 14.24
CA THR A 12 -21.65 -16.25 14.29
C THR A 12 -20.57 -17.18 13.73
N ASP A 13 -20.65 -18.50 13.99
CA ASP A 13 -19.68 -19.48 13.47
C ASP A 13 -19.66 -19.53 11.93
N ASP A 14 -20.77 -19.15 11.30
CA ASP A 14 -20.96 -19.22 9.86
C ASP A 14 -20.59 -17.93 9.13
N LEU A 15 -20.45 -16.79 9.84
CA LEU A 15 -20.21 -15.48 9.23
C LEU A 15 -18.94 -14.86 9.78
N THR A 16 -18.03 -14.48 8.88
CA THR A 16 -16.82 -13.73 9.23
C THR A 16 -16.72 -12.48 8.38
N ILE A 17 -16.38 -11.37 9.02
CA ILE A 17 -16.20 -10.06 8.41
C ILE A 17 -14.77 -9.64 8.70
N ASP A 18 -13.99 -9.36 7.66
CA ASP A 18 -12.63 -8.85 7.81
C ASP A 18 -12.49 -7.46 7.20
N VAL A 19 -11.74 -6.63 7.89
CA VAL A 19 -11.35 -5.30 7.45
C VAL A 19 -9.83 -5.20 7.51
N ALA A 20 -9.23 -4.64 6.47
CA ALA A 20 -7.80 -4.41 6.40
C ALA A 20 -7.52 -3.02 5.82
N TYR A 21 -6.59 -2.31 6.46
CA TYR A 21 -6.08 -1.03 6.02
C TYR A 21 -4.56 -1.11 5.88
N SER A 22 -4.05 -0.69 4.73
CA SER A 22 -2.63 -0.71 4.40
C SER A 22 -2.17 0.65 3.96
N TYR A 23 -1.03 1.08 4.48
CA TYR A 23 -0.34 2.29 4.11
C TYR A 23 1.05 1.96 3.58
N LEU A 24 1.29 2.29 2.32
CA LEU A 24 2.55 2.11 1.65
C LEU A 24 3.17 3.48 1.41
N ARG A 25 4.33 3.73 2.03
CA ARG A 25 5.15 4.90 1.75
C ARG A 25 6.39 4.42 1.03
N GLU A 26 6.47 4.68 -0.26
CA GLU A 26 7.66 4.42 -1.06
C GLU A 26 8.70 5.52 -0.74
N ASP A 27 9.93 5.11 -0.47
CA ASP A 27 11.01 6.04 -0.12
C ASP A 27 11.53 6.76 -1.38
N GLU A 28 12.04 7.97 -1.20
CA GLU A 28 12.49 8.89 -2.26
C GLU A 28 13.55 8.23 -3.16
N THR A 29 13.13 7.75 -4.34
CA THR A 29 14.07 7.25 -5.35
C THR A 29 14.61 8.45 -6.12
N LYS A 30 15.87 8.78 -5.85
CA LYS A 30 16.60 9.82 -6.57
C LYS A 30 17.09 9.26 -7.89
N ILE A 31 16.32 9.46 -8.96
CA ILE A 31 16.84 9.22 -10.30
C ILE A 31 17.79 10.38 -10.61
N ARG A 32 19.10 10.15 -10.44
CA ARG A 32 20.15 11.06 -10.88
C ARG A 32 20.68 10.54 -12.20
N ASP A 33 20.10 11.03 -13.29
CA ASP A 33 20.59 10.70 -14.63
C ASP A 33 21.35 11.91 -15.18
N SER A 34 22.62 11.71 -15.47
CA SER A 34 23.56 12.75 -15.91
C SER A 34 24.10 12.34 -17.28
N SER A 35 23.56 12.96 -18.33
CA SER A 35 24.01 12.69 -19.69
C SER A 35 24.83 13.86 -20.24
N PRO A 36 26.05 13.64 -20.78
CA PRO A 36 26.92 14.70 -21.28
C PRO A 36 26.31 15.55 -22.40
N SER A 37 25.33 15.01 -23.13
CA SER A 37 24.65 15.68 -24.25
C SER A 37 23.25 16.20 -23.93
N LYS A 38 22.66 15.81 -22.78
CA LYS A 38 21.27 16.15 -22.42
C LYS A 38 21.10 16.86 -21.06
N GLY A 39 22.19 17.11 -20.34
CA GLY A 39 22.18 17.78 -19.03
C GLY A 39 21.87 16.83 -17.86
N SER A 40 21.80 17.38 -16.65
CA SER A 40 21.46 16.63 -15.43
C SER A 40 19.95 16.68 -15.17
N TYR A 41 19.30 15.52 -15.10
CA TYR A 41 17.91 15.42 -14.68
C TYR A 41 17.84 14.79 -13.29
N SER A 42 17.29 15.54 -12.34
CA SER A 42 16.98 15.05 -10.99
C SER A 42 15.49 15.20 -10.75
N ALA A 43 14.79 14.08 -10.58
CA ALA A 43 13.41 14.05 -10.16
C ALA A 43 13.30 13.23 -8.87
N ASP A 44 12.75 13.86 -7.83
CA ASP A 44 12.42 13.19 -6.58
C ASP A 44 10.99 12.68 -6.68
N TYR A 45 10.82 11.37 -6.87
CA TYR A 45 9.50 10.73 -6.83
C TYR A 45 9.21 10.24 -5.41
N ARG A 46 8.20 10.85 -4.77
CA ARG A 46 7.63 10.37 -3.49
C ARG A 46 6.26 9.77 -3.78
N ASN A 47 6.16 8.45 -3.67
CA ASN A 47 4.90 7.76 -3.88
C ASN A 47 4.33 7.28 -2.54
N THR A 48 3.07 7.61 -2.29
CA THR A 48 2.33 7.12 -1.12
C THR A 48 1.06 6.47 -1.62
N ALA A 49 0.86 5.19 -1.31
CA ALA A 49 -0.34 4.46 -1.65
C ALA A 49 -1.11 4.07 -0.38
N HIS A 50 -2.43 4.22 -0.44
CA HIS A 50 -3.35 3.78 0.59
C HIS A 50 -4.18 2.63 0.02
N GLY A 51 -4.21 1.51 0.72
CA GLY A 51 -5.03 0.35 0.39
C GLY A 51 -6.09 0.13 1.47
N LEU A 52 -7.34 -0.02 1.05
CA LEU A 52 -8.43 -0.47 1.91
C LEU A 52 -8.98 -1.78 1.33
N GLY A 53 -9.10 -2.79 2.17
CA GLY A 53 -9.67 -4.08 1.81
C GLY A 53 -10.73 -4.49 2.82
N THR A 54 -11.83 -5.06 2.33
CA THR A 54 -12.89 -5.63 3.16
C THR A 54 -13.30 -6.97 2.56
N SER A 55 -13.48 -7.99 3.39
CA SER A 55 -14.01 -9.30 2.96
C SER A 55 -15.14 -9.76 3.86
N VAL A 56 -16.05 -10.52 3.27
CA VAL A 56 -17.13 -11.21 3.99
C VAL A 56 -17.10 -12.67 3.54
N THR A 57 -17.04 -13.57 4.51
CA THR A 57 -17.06 -15.01 4.29
C THR A 57 -18.28 -15.60 4.98
N TYR A 58 -19.07 -16.37 4.23
CA TYR A 58 -20.19 -17.14 4.75
C TYR A 58 -19.93 -18.64 4.52
N ARG A 59 -20.11 -19.44 5.57
CA ARG A 59 -19.92 -20.89 5.55
C ARG A 59 -21.29 -21.58 5.63
N PHE A 60 -21.48 -22.62 4.83
CA PHE A 60 -22.69 -23.45 4.75
C PHE A 60 -22.41 -24.83 5.33
#